data_AF-A0A3C0VJA8-F1
#
_entry.id   AF-A0A3C0VJA8-F1
#
_cell.length_a   1.000
_cell.length_b   1.000
_cell.length_c   1.000
_cell.angle_alpha   90.00
_cell.angle_beta   90.00
_cell.angle_gamma   90.00
#
_symmetry.space_group_name_H-M   'P 1'
#
loop_
_entity.id
_entity.type
_entity.pdbx_description
1 polymer ?
#
loop_
_entity_poly.entity_id
_entity_poly.type
_entity_poly.pdbx_seq_one_letter_code
_entity_poly.pdbx_strand_id
1 'polypeptide(L)'
;MTTPRVYDATSAVEAVELARSGRKESYAPVERIKVIEVETFPSLGKLTALRFIEWVLKNPGGVVSLPTGKTPEHFIKWVLRLCERWDAKDTRALLEAHGIDGRARPDLGSLSFVQIDEFYPMDAQQENSFNWYVNEFYLRGFGIPAEKALLIDATALGAPPGCRMQDVFPDGVVDLSLRVRPGRTELERLQKDAIERADRFCMEYEARIRELGGIG
;
A
#
# COMPACT_ATOMS: atom_id res chain seq x y z
N MET A 1 12.27 4.64 -21.79
CA MET A 1 12.67 4.48 -20.37
C MET A 1 12.27 5.75 -19.65
N THR A 2 11.23 5.69 -18.82
CA THR A 2 10.80 6.80 -17.96
C THR A 2 11.86 7.00 -16.87
N THR A 3 12.30 8.24 -16.64
CA THR A 3 13.24 8.56 -15.57
C THR A 3 12.59 8.24 -14.22
N PRO A 4 13.26 7.52 -13.30
CA PRO A 4 12.73 7.26 -11.97
C PRO A 4 12.37 8.56 -11.27
N ARG A 5 11.22 8.57 -10.60
CA ARG A 5 10.80 9.73 -9.81
C ARG A 5 11.69 9.82 -8.57
N VAL A 6 12.26 10.99 -8.30
CA VAL A 6 13.06 11.22 -7.09
C VAL A 6 12.14 11.77 -6.03
N TYR A 7 12.02 11.06 -4.91
CA TYR A 7 11.20 11.47 -3.77
C TYR A 7 12.04 12.17 -2.69
N ASP A 8 11.51 13.23 -2.11
CA ASP A 8 12.05 13.82 -0.91
C ASP A 8 11.63 12.96 0.31
N ALA A 9 12.59 12.18 0.80
CA ALA A 9 12.44 11.31 1.96
C ALA A 9 12.84 11.98 3.29
N THR A 10 13.21 13.27 3.29
CA THR A 10 13.55 13.97 4.54
C THR A 10 12.34 14.09 5.47
N SER A 11 12.58 14.14 6.78
CA SER A 11 11.50 14.28 7.76
C SER A 11 11.87 15.12 8.98
N ALA A 12 11.14 16.21 9.19
CA ALA A 12 11.12 16.94 10.45
C ALA A 12 10.33 16.18 11.52
N VAL A 13 9.27 15.46 11.13
CA VAL A 13 8.44 14.65 12.03
C VAL A 13 9.28 13.61 12.78
N GLU A 14 10.13 12.87 12.06
CA GLU A 14 11.03 11.87 12.64
C GLU A 14 12.05 12.51 13.59
N ALA A 15 12.62 13.65 13.22
CA ALA A 15 13.59 14.37 14.05
C ALA A 15 12.97 14.86 15.37
N VAL A 16 11.74 15.40 15.31
CA VAL A 16 10.99 15.80 16.52
C VAL A 16 10.69 14.61 17.42
N GLU A 17 10.28 13.48 16.83
CA GLU A 17 9.94 12.28 17.61
C GLU A 17 11.17 11.67 18.30
N LEU A 18 12.31 11.62 17.61
CA LEU A 18 13.58 11.18 18.19
C LEU A 18 14.01 12.07 19.35
N ALA A 19 13.94 13.40 19.16
CA ALA A 19 14.23 14.35 20.23
C ALA A 19 13.29 14.19 21.44
N ARG A 20 11.99 13.95 21.20
CA ARG A 20 10.99 13.72 22.26
C ARG A 20 11.25 12.43 23.03
N SER A 21 11.60 11.35 22.34
CA SER A 21 11.84 10.04 22.96
C SER A 21 13.17 9.97 23.72
N GLY A 22 14.10 10.90 23.46
CA GLY A 22 15.46 10.86 23.99
C GLY A 22 16.31 9.71 23.43
N ARG A 23 15.81 9.01 22.40
CA ARG A 23 16.50 7.89 21.74
C ARG A 23 17.35 8.38 20.57
N LYS A 24 18.37 7.59 20.22
CA LYS A 24 19.13 7.77 18.98
C LYS A 24 18.36 7.18 17.80
N GLU A 25 18.63 7.70 16.60
CA GLU A 25 18.04 7.16 15.37
C GLU A 25 18.47 5.71 15.09
N SER A 26 19.66 5.32 15.54
CA SER A 26 20.13 3.93 15.55
C SER A 26 21.27 3.74 16.56
N TYR A 27 21.44 2.51 17.03
CA TYR A 27 22.49 2.08 17.94
C TYR A 27 23.46 1.12 17.23
N ALA A 28 24.40 1.70 16.49
CA ALA A 28 25.48 0.95 15.85
C ALA A 28 26.40 0.26 16.89
N PRO A 29 26.99 -0.91 16.56
CA PRO A 29 26.94 -1.60 15.27
C PRO A 29 25.78 -2.59 15.12
N VAL A 30 24.95 -2.77 16.16
CA VAL A 30 23.91 -3.81 16.19
C VAL A 30 22.77 -3.45 15.24
N GLU A 31 22.31 -2.21 15.30
CA GLU A 31 21.23 -1.73 14.45
C GLU A 31 21.76 -1.27 13.10
N ARG A 32 21.10 -1.75 12.03
CA ARG A 32 21.43 -1.44 10.63
C ARG A 32 20.41 -0.56 9.92
N ILE A 33 19.31 -0.26 10.62
CA ILE A 33 18.22 0.56 10.13
C ILE A 33 17.86 1.58 11.21
N LYS A 34 17.26 2.69 10.79
CA LYS A 34 16.76 3.69 11.74
C LYS A 34 15.54 3.12 12.47
N VAL A 35 15.45 3.39 13.76
CA VAL A 35 14.34 2.94 14.60
C VAL A 35 13.74 4.15 15.30
N ILE A 36 12.41 4.28 15.17
CA ILE A 36 11.63 5.21 15.98
C ILE A 36 10.64 4.37 16.76
N GLU A 37 10.85 4.34 18.07
CA GLU A 37 10.01 3.60 18.99
C GLU A 37 8.93 4.50 19.58
N VAL A 38 7.71 3.96 19.67
CA VAL A 38 6.56 4.65 20.27
C VAL A 38 5.92 3.75 21.32
N GLU A 39 5.26 4.36 22.30
CA GLU A 39 4.72 3.66 23.47
C GLU A 39 3.52 2.76 23.15
N THR A 40 2.73 3.11 22.13
CA THR A 40 1.48 2.42 21.82
C THR A 40 1.19 2.35 20.33
N PHE A 41 0.36 1.37 19.96
CA PHE A 41 -0.14 1.20 18.59
C PHE A 41 -0.94 2.41 18.06
N PRO A 42 -1.84 3.05 18.83
CA PRO A 42 -2.45 4.33 18.43
C PRO A 42 -1.43 5.46 18.19
N SER A 43 -0.38 5.55 19.02
CA SER A 43 0.69 6.54 18.83
C SER A 43 1.48 6.28 17.55
N LEU A 44 1.71 5.00 17.20
CA LEU A 44 2.31 4.61 15.93
C LEU A 44 1.46 5.12 14.75
N GLY A 45 0.15 4.86 14.77
CA GLY A 45 -0.75 5.33 13.72
C GLY A 45 -0.73 6.86 13.55
N LYS A 46 -0.70 7.61 14.66
CA LYS A 46 -0.58 9.07 14.63
C LYS A 46 0.73 9.55 14.03
N LEU A 47 1.86 8.98 14.46
CA LEU A 47 3.19 9.35 13.98
C LEU A 47 3.32 9.05 12.49
N THR A 48 2.91 7.85 12.05
CA THR A 48 2.91 7.46 10.64
C THR A 48 2.03 8.38 9.80
N ALA A 49 0.87 8.81 10.32
CA ALA A 49 -0.01 9.74 9.61
C ALA A 49 0.65 11.12 9.43
N LEU A 50 1.27 11.66 10.47
CA LEU A 50 2.00 12.94 10.38
C LEU A 50 3.17 12.84 9.39
N ARG A 51 3.93 11.74 9.46
CA ARG A 51 5.04 11.46 8.54
C ARG A 51 4.56 11.35 7.08
N PHE A 52 3.42 10.70 6.87
CA PHE A 52 2.80 10.57 5.56
C PHE A 52 2.29 11.91 5.02
N ILE A 53 1.61 12.71 5.83
CA ILE A 53 1.19 14.07 5.43
C ILE A 53 2.40 14.92 5.03
N GLU A 54 3.47 14.89 5.82
CA GLU A 54 4.72 15.58 5.47
C GLU A 54 5.26 15.09 4.12
N TRP A 55 5.26 13.78 3.90
CA TRP A 55 5.73 13.20 2.64
C TRP A 55 4.87 13.63 1.46
N VAL A 56 3.54 13.63 1.57
CA VAL A 56 2.63 14.05 0.49
C VAL A 56 2.82 15.52 0.14
N LEU A 57 3.03 16.39 1.14
CA LEU A 57 3.30 17.81 0.91
C LEU A 57 4.59 18.03 0.12
N LYS A 58 5.62 17.21 0.36
CA LYS A 58 6.90 17.26 -0.36
C LYS A 58 6.86 16.55 -1.71
N ASN A 59 5.95 15.57 -1.88
CA ASN A 59 5.88 14.68 -3.02
C ASN A 59 4.46 14.65 -3.63
N PRO A 60 3.93 15.77 -4.14
CA PRO A 60 2.61 15.82 -4.71
C PRO A 60 2.47 14.84 -5.89
N GLY A 61 1.38 14.09 -5.89
CA GLY A 61 1.10 13.05 -6.88
C GLY A 61 2.01 11.84 -6.83
N GLY A 62 2.75 11.62 -5.74
CA GLY A 62 3.65 10.47 -5.58
C GLY A 62 2.95 9.11 -5.68
N VAL A 63 3.76 8.08 -5.96
CA VAL A 63 3.29 6.68 -5.97
C VAL A 63 3.35 6.12 -4.56
N VAL A 64 2.25 5.58 -4.07
CA VAL A 64 2.13 5.04 -2.70
C VAL A 64 1.60 3.62 -2.73
N SER A 65 2.02 2.85 -1.74
CA SER A 65 1.48 1.52 -1.47
C SER A 65 1.27 1.41 0.03
N LEU A 66 0.03 1.16 0.46
CA LEU A 66 -0.38 1.21 1.85
C LEU A 66 -0.93 -0.17 2.28
N PRO A 67 -0.59 -0.64 3.50
CA PRO A 67 -0.98 -1.98 3.95
C PRO A 67 -2.48 -2.09 4.18
N THR A 68 -3.01 -3.32 4.18
CA THR A 68 -4.41 -3.61 4.53
C THR A 68 -4.51 -4.20 5.95
N GLY A 69 -5.74 -4.46 6.42
CA GLY A 69 -6.01 -5.10 7.71
C GLY A 69 -6.19 -4.13 8.89
N LYS A 70 -5.95 -4.61 10.12
CA LYS A 70 -6.20 -3.86 11.36
C LYS A 70 -5.08 -2.88 11.73
N THR A 71 -3.85 -3.23 11.37
CA THR A 71 -2.63 -2.44 11.64
C THR A 71 -2.72 -0.97 11.17
N PRO A 72 -3.20 -0.67 9.95
CA PRO A 72 -3.30 0.71 9.46
C PRO A 72 -4.51 1.50 9.97
N GLU A 73 -5.45 0.92 10.73
CA GLU A 73 -6.70 1.62 11.08
C GLU A 73 -6.49 2.98 11.77
N HIS A 74 -5.57 3.06 12.73
CA HIS A 74 -5.24 4.33 13.38
C HIS A 74 -4.57 5.29 12.41
N PHE A 75 -3.69 4.80 11.53
CA PHE A 75 -3.06 5.62 10.50
C PHE A 75 -4.11 6.26 9.59
N ILE A 76 -5.04 5.47 9.04
CA ILE A 76 -6.12 5.94 8.16
C ILE A 76 -6.97 6.99 8.88
N LYS A 77 -7.44 6.69 10.10
CA LYS A 77 -8.25 7.62 10.92
C LYS A 77 -7.53 8.94 11.18
N TRP A 78 -6.21 8.90 11.47
CA TRP A 78 -5.43 10.10 11.70
C TRP A 78 -5.23 10.92 10.43
N VAL A 79 -4.91 10.29 9.28
CA VAL A 79 -4.79 10.98 7.99
C VAL A 79 -6.10 11.71 7.66
N LEU A 80 -7.23 11.02 7.73
CA LEU A 80 -8.55 11.61 7.48
C LEU A 80 -8.84 12.77 8.44
N ARG A 81 -8.66 12.55 9.76
CA ARG A 81 -8.89 13.59 10.78
C ARG A 81 -8.03 14.83 10.53
N LEU A 82 -6.75 14.66 10.20
CA LEU A 82 -5.83 15.78 9.91
C LEU A 82 -6.32 16.55 8.68
N CYS A 83 -6.69 15.85 7.60
CA CYS A 83 -7.17 16.45 6.36
C CYS A 83 -8.53 17.16 6.52
N GLU A 84 -9.50 16.53 7.19
CA GLU A 84 -10.84 17.10 7.43
C GLU A 84 -10.80 18.32 8.33
N ARG A 85 -9.92 18.31 9.34
CA ARG A 85 -9.79 19.39 10.32
C ARG A 85 -8.54 20.24 10.08
N TRP A 86 -8.11 20.37 8.83
CA TRP A 86 -6.83 21.03 8.48
C TRP A 86 -6.70 22.43 9.08
N ASP A 87 -7.78 23.21 9.03
CA ASP A 87 -7.82 24.60 9.52
C ASP A 87 -8.16 24.73 11.01
N ALA A 88 -8.47 23.63 11.69
CA ALA A 88 -8.78 23.67 13.11
C ALA A 88 -7.52 23.98 13.94
N LYS A 89 -7.66 24.84 14.96
CA LYS A 89 -6.55 25.29 15.80
C LYS A 89 -5.73 24.15 16.41
N ASP A 90 -6.38 23.06 16.83
CA ASP A 90 -5.70 21.89 17.40
C ASP A 90 -4.89 21.12 16.35
N THR A 91 -5.41 20.98 15.13
CA THR A 91 -4.67 20.39 14.00
C THR A 91 -3.48 21.28 13.62
N ARG A 92 -3.67 22.59 13.51
CA ARG A 92 -2.57 23.55 13.21
C ARG A 92 -1.44 23.44 14.23
N ALA A 93 -1.77 23.49 15.52
CA ALA A 93 -0.79 23.34 16.59
C ALA A 93 -0.09 21.98 16.55
N LEU A 94 -0.82 20.91 16.22
CA LEU A 94 -0.23 19.56 16.10
C LEU A 94 0.76 19.48 14.94
N LEU A 95 0.43 20.04 13.77
CA LEU A 95 1.31 20.07 12.59
C LEU A 95 2.59 20.87 12.88
N GLU A 96 2.43 22.07 13.45
CA GLU A 96 3.54 22.95 13.84
C GLU A 96 4.48 22.25 14.85
N ALA A 97 3.90 21.59 15.86
CA ALA A 97 4.68 20.84 16.85
C ALA A 97 5.51 19.70 16.26
N HIS A 98 5.18 19.21 15.05
CA HIS A 98 5.95 18.18 14.33
C HIS A 98 6.71 18.74 13.13
N GLY A 99 6.85 20.06 13.02
CA GLY A 99 7.62 20.71 11.97
C GLY A 99 6.98 20.66 10.58
N ILE A 100 5.67 20.41 10.50
CA ILE A 100 4.93 20.37 9.23
C ILE A 100 4.39 21.77 8.92
N ASP A 101 4.74 22.29 7.74
CA ASP A 101 4.18 23.54 7.24
C ASP A 101 2.69 23.39 6.92
N GLY A 102 1.84 23.99 7.75
CA GLY A 102 0.40 23.96 7.57
C GLY A 102 -0.13 24.79 6.39
N ARG A 103 0.67 25.68 5.78
CA ARG A 103 0.15 26.65 4.80
C ARG A 103 -0.55 26.00 3.60
N ALA A 104 -0.08 24.84 3.16
CA ALA A 104 -0.70 24.07 2.09
C ALA A 104 -1.35 22.79 2.64
N ARG A 105 -2.57 22.47 2.17
CA ARG A 105 -3.22 21.19 2.49
C ARG A 105 -2.68 20.09 1.56
N PRO A 106 -2.40 18.87 2.07
CA PRO A 106 -2.00 17.74 1.22
C PRO A 106 -3.13 17.37 0.25
N ASP A 107 -2.81 17.22 -1.04
CA ASP A 107 -3.73 16.70 -2.05
C ASP A 107 -3.57 15.18 -2.16
N LEU A 108 -4.36 14.44 -1.38
CA LEU A 108 -4.34 12.99 -1.40
C LEU A 108 -4.87 12.42 -2.73
N GLY A 109 -5.81 13.09 -3.40
CA GLY A 109 -6.35 12.66 -4.69
C GLY A 109 -5.36 12.80 -5.85
N SER A 110 -4.27 13.52 -5.65
CA SER A 110 -3.16 13.57 -6.59
C SER A 110 -2.42 12.23 -6.72
N LEU A 111 -2.39 11.42 -5.66
CA LEU A 111 -1.54 10.22 -5.52
C LEU A 111 -1.89 9.12 -6.52
N SER A 112 -0.89 8.31 -6.86
CA SER A 112 -1.09 7.02 -7.55
C SER A 112 -0.98 5.89 -6.54
N PHE A 113 -1.97 5.00 -6.50
CA PHE A 113 -2.02 3.92 -5.53
C PHE A 113 -1.62 2.58 -6.16
N VAL A 114 -0.83 1.79 -5.44
CA VAL A 114 -0.43 0.44 -5.84
C VAL A 114 -0.80 -0.53 -4.74
N GLN A 115 -1.63 -1.54 -5.05
CA GLN A 115 -1.98 -2.61 -4.12
C GLN A 115 -0.77 -3.54 -3.89
N ILE A 116 -0.55 -3.95 -2.64
CA ILE A 116 0.63 -4.77 -2.25
C ILE A 116 0.40 -6.23 -2.62
N ASP A 117 -0.75 -6.75 -2.21
CA ASP A 117 -1.05 -8.17 -2.20
C ASP A 117 -2.56 -8.42 -2.34
N GLU A 118 -2.90 -9.67 -2.64
CA GLU A 118 -4.25 -10.21 -2.66
C GLU A 118 -4.19 -11.70 -2.36
N PHE A 119 -5.28 -12.26 -1.83
CA PHE A 119 -5.43 -13.71 -1.75
C PHE A 119 -5.67 -14.32 -3.12
N TYR A 120 -5.04 -15.45 -3.41
CA TYR A 120 -5.24 -16.17 -4.67
C TYR A 120 -5.74 -17.60 -4.38
N PRO A 121 -6.84 -18.07 -5.00
CA PRO A 121 -7.65 -17.41 -6.03
C PRO A 121 -8.93 -16.75 -5.47
N MET A 122 -8.79 -15.58 -4.83
CA MET A 122 -9.90 -14.89 -4.18
C MET A 122 -10.77 -14.13 -5.18
N ASP A 123 -12.08 -14.06 -4.90
CA ASP A 123 -12.95 -13.14 -5.63
C ASP A 123 -12.80 -11.73 -5.04
N ALA A 124 -12.32 -10.80 -5.86
CA ALA A 124 -12.05 -9.42 -5.51
C ALA A 124 -13.30 -8.67 -4.99
N GLN A 125 -14.51 -9.15 -5.28
CA GLN A 125 -15.77 -8.55 -4.82
C GLN A 125 -16.13 -8.90 -3.37
N GLN A 126 -15.48 -9.88 -2.74
CA GLN A 126 -15.76 -10.26 -1.35
C GLN A 126 -15.23 -9.20 -0.38
N GLU A 127 -15.92 -8.97 0.75
CA GLU A 127 -15.52 -7.93 1.72
C GLU A 127 -14.16 -8.20 2.40
N ASN A 128 -13.74 -9.47 2.46
CA ASN A 128 -12.43 -9.87 2.97
C ASN A 128 -11.33 -9.86 1.89
N SER A 129 -11.63 -9.42 0.68
CA SER A 129 -10.67 -9.11 -0.38
C SER A 129 -9.86 -7.86 -0.02
N PHE A 130 -8.56 -7.88 -0.29
CA PHE A 130 -7.73 -6.68 -0.12
C PHE A 130 -8.05 -5.62 -1.18
N ASN A 131 -8.53 -6.02 -2.36
CA ASN A 131 -9.04 -5.13 -3.38
C ASN A 131 -10.24 -4.32 -2.85
N TRP A 132 -11.19 -5.00 -2.18
CA TRP A 132 -12.34 -4.33 -1.56
C TRP A 132 -11.89 -3.34 -0.49
N TYR A 133 -10.98 -3.77 0.41
CA TYR A 133 -10.42 -2.92 1.46
C TYR A 133 -9.76 -1.65 0.88
N VAL A 134 -8.95 -1.80 -0.16
CA VAL A 134 -8.25 -0.68 -0.81
C VAL A 134 -9.25 0.30 -1.42
N ASN A 135 -10.26 -0.19 -2.12
CA ASN A 135 -11.31 0.65 -2.69
C ASN A 135 -12.04 1.46 -1.61
N GLU A 136 -12.40 0.81 -0.50
CA GLU A 136 -13.19 1.44 0.56
C GLU A 136 -12.38 2.46 1.37
N PHE A 137 -11.24 2.05 1.91
CA PHE A 137 -10.52 2.84 2.90
C PHE A 137 -9.48 3.79 2.31
N TYR A 138 -8.89 3.44 1.17
CA TYR A 138 -7.87 4.27 0.53
C TYR A 138 -8.42 5.05 -0.65
N LEU A 139 -9.03 4.41 -1.65
CA LEU A 139 -9.49 5.15 -2.82
C LEU A 139 -10.63 6.10 -2.47
N ARG A 140 -11.74 5.57 -1.92
CA ARG A 140 -12.86 6.39 -1.47
C ARG A 140 -12.47 7.27 -0.28
N GLY A 141 -11.82 6.70 0.74
CA GLY A 141 -11.43 7.42 1.94
C GLY A 141 -10.51 8.62 1.65
N PHE A 142 -9.49 8.45 0.79
CA PHE A 142 -8.53 9.52 0.49
C PHE A 142 -8.91 10.35 -0.74
N GLY A 143 -9.97 9.98 -1.45
CA GLY A 143 -10.39 10.65 -2.69
C GLY A 143 -9.44 10.40 -3.86
N ILE A 144 -8.78 9.24 -3.91
CA ILE A 144 -7.91 8.85 -5.02
C ILE A 144 -8.79 8.33 -6.16
N PRO A 145 -8.71 8.91 -7.37
CA PRO A 145 -9.46 8.41 -8.53
C PRO A 145 -9.05 6.99 -8.91
N ALA A 146 -10.02 6.16 -9.31
CA ALA A 146 -9.79 4.75 -9.63
C ALA A 146 -8.78 4.57 -10.79
N GLU A 147 -8.74 5.49 -11.75
CA GLU A 147 -7.79 5.50 -12.86
C GLU A 147 -6.34 5.73 -12.43
N LYS A 148 -6.11 6.21 -11.20
CA LYS A 148 -4.78 6.35 -10.60
C LYS A 148 -4.40 5.16 -9.72
N ALA A 149 -5.24 4.14 -9.65
CA ALA A 149 -4.99 2.94 -8.86
C ALA A 149 -4.57 1.77 -9.74
N LEU A 150 -3.50 1.11 -9.34
CA LEU A 150 -3.08 -0.18 -9.85
C LEU A 150 -3.51 -1.25 -8.84
N LEU A 151 -4.63 -1.93 -9.13
CA LEU A 151 -5.22 -2.93 -8.24
C LEU A 151 -5.00 -4.35 -8.74
N ILE A 152 -5.10 -5.32 -7.83
CA ILE A 152 -5.01 -6.74 -8.13
C ILE A 152 -6.44 -7.30 -8.13
N ASP A 153 -6.92 -7.74 -9.29
CA ASP A 153 -8.21 -8.44 -9.42
C ASP A 153 -7.94 -9.94 -9.57
N ALA A 154 -7.97 -10.66 -8.46
CA ALA A 154 -7.74 -12.10 -8.44
C ALA A 154 -8.91 -12.93 -9.00
N THR A 155 -10.10 -12.33 -9.22
CA THR A 155 -11.29 -13.05 -9.72
C THR A 155 -11.07 -13.62 -11.12
N ALA A 156 -10.37 -12.86 -11.97
CA ALA A 156 -10.10 -13.23 -13.36
C ALA A 156 -8.62 -13.59 -13.62
N LEU A 157 -7.78 -13.56 -12.59
CA LEU A 157 -6.32 -13.65 -12.73
C LEU A 157 -5.86 -15.07 -13.09
N GLY A 158 -5.84 -15.37 -14.38
CA GLY A 158 -5.42 -16.68 -14.88
C GLY A 158 -6.55 -17.68 -15.11
N ALA A 159 -7.80 -17.34 -14.78
CA ALA A 159 -8.94 -18.12 -15.25
C ALA A 159 -9.07 -17.98 -16.78
N PRO A 160 -9.23 -19.08 -17.55
CA PRO A 160 -9.52 -18.96 -18.97
C PRO A 160 -10.85 -18.25 -19.22
N PRO A 161 -11.04 -17.64 -20.42
CA PRO A 161 -12.30 -17.01 -20.76
C PRO A 161 -13.50 -17.93 -20.55
N GLY A 162 -14.48 -17.49 -19.75
CA GLY A 162 -15.68 -18.25 -19.44
C GLY A 162 -15.54 -19.27 -18.29
N CYS A 163 -14.35 -19.42 -17.69
CA CYS A 163 -14.14 -20.21 -16.49
C CYS A 163 -14.10 -19.30 -15.26
N ARG A 164 -14.62 -19.80 -14.13
CA ARG A 164 -14.41 -19.18 -12.82
C ARG A 164 -13.21 -19.83 -12.15
N MET A 165 -12.62 -19.12 -11.20
CA MET A 165 -11.53 -19.67 -10.39
C MET A 165 -11.91 -20.94 -9.64
N GLN A 166 -13.16 -21.06 -9.22
CA GLN A 166 -13.70 -22.26 -8.58
C GLN A 166 -13.70 -23.47 -9.51
N ASP A 167 -13.78 -23.26 -10.83
CA ASP A 167 -13.73 -24.33 -11.82
C ASP A 167 -12.26 -24.77 -12.07
N VAL A 168 -11.30 -23.88 -11.81
CA VAL A 168 -9.85 -24.15 -11.92
C VAL A 168 -9.29 -24.76 -10.63
N PHE A 169 -9.65 -24.21 -9.47
CA PHE A 169 -9.22 -24.63 -8.14
C PHE A 169 -10.46 -24.98 -7.28
N PRO A 170 -11.09 -26.15 -7.49
CA PRO A 170 -12.35 -26.51 -6.85
C PRO A 170 -12.26 -26.58 -5.33
N ASP A 171 -11.11 -26.98 -4.80
CA ASP A 171 -10.87 -27.07 -3.36
C ASP A 171 -10.24 -25.79 -2.79
N GLY A 172 -10.06 -24.75 -3.61
CA GLY A 172 -9.34 -23.52 -3.25
C GLY A 172 -7.84 -23.72 -3.00
N VAL A 173 -7.30 -24.91 -3.28
CA VAL A 173 -5.89 -25.25 -3.09
C VAL A 173 -5.12 -25.11 -4.40
N VAL A 174 -4.05 -24.33 -4.36
CA VAL A 174 -3.14 -24.13 -5.49
C VAL A 174 -1.91 -25.01 -5.32
N ASP A 175 -1.77 -26.05 -6.15
CA ASP A 175 -0.57 -26.88 -6.19
C ASP A 175 0.57 -26.16 -6.91
N LEU A 176 1.42 -25.47 -6.15
CA LEU A 176 2.57 -24.73 -6.68
C LEU A 176 3.62 -25.63 -7.36
N SER A 177 3.58 -26.96 -7.18
CA SER A 177 4.47 -27.86 -7.92
C SER A 177 4.19 -27.83 -9.43
N LEU A 178 2.97 -27.47 -9.85
CA LEU A 178 2.58 -27.28 -11.25
C LEU A 178 3.32 -26.13 -11.94
N ARG A 179 4.02 -25.25 -11.20
CA ARG A 179 4.92 -24.26 -11.80
C ARG A 179 6.04 -24.92 -12.60
N VAL A 180 6.53 -26.07 -12.13
CA VAL A 180 7.70 -26.75 -12.72
C VAL A 180 7.37 -28.08 -13.37
N ARG A 181 6.41 -28.84 -12.85
CA ARG A 181 6.05 -30.16 -13.38
C ARG A 181 4.96 -30.07 -14.46
N PRO A 182 4.86 -31.04 -15.38
CA PRO A 182 3.73 -31.11 -16.31
C PRO A 182 2.44 -31.53 -15.60
N GLY A 183 1.31 -31.02 -16.09
CA GLY A 183 -0.03 -31.46 -15.67
C GLY A 183 -0.40 -32.80 -16.31
N ARG A 184 -0.76 -33.77 -15.48
CA ARG A 184 -1.08 -35.16 -15.88
C ARG A 184 -2.54 -35.32 -16.26
N THR A 185 -3.44 -34.55 -15.64
CA THR A 185 -4.89 -34.53 -15.93
C THR A 185 -5.26 -33.24 -16.67
N GLU A 186 -6.45 -33.19 -17.25
CA GLU A 186 -6.98 -31.94 -17.86
C GLU A 186 -7.07 -30.82 -16.82
N LEU A 187 -7.54 -31.13 -15.61
CA LEU A 187 -7.60 -30.18 -14.51
C LEU A 187 -6.21 -29.67 -14.10
N GLU A 188 -5.20 -30.54 -13.99
CA GLU A 188 -3.84 -30.10 -13.67
C GLU A 188 -3.24 -29.21 -14.78
N ARG A 189 -3.58 -29.46 -16.04
CA ARG A 189 -3.16 -28.60 -17.16
C ARG A 189 -3.83 -27.23 -17.11
N LEU A 190 -5.12 -27.20 -16.77
CA LEU A 190 -5.89 -25.97 -16.56
C LEU A 190 -5.32 -25.14 -15.41
N GLN A 191 -5.04 -25.78 -14.27
CA GLN A 191 -4.41 -25.16 -13.10
C GLN A 191 -3.02 -24.62 -13.41
N LYS A 192 -2.22 -25.40 -14.15
CA LYS A 192 -0.88 -24.97 -14.59
C LYS A 192 -0.96 -23.72 -15.48
N ASP A 193 -1.85 -23.69 -16.47
CA ASP A 193 -2.06 -22.51 -17.32
C ASP A 193 -2.47 -21.28 -16.49
N ALA A 194 -3.36 -21.46 -15.51
CA ALA A 194 -3.77 -20.38 -14.61
C ALA A 194 -2.60 -19.83 -13.77
N ILE A 195 -1.77 -20.72 -13.20
CA ILE A 195 -0.58 -20.32 -12.44
C ILE A 195 0.43 -19.59 -13.34
N GLU A 196 0.65 -20.05 -14.57
CA GLU A 196 1.55 -19.39 -15.51
C GLU A 196 1.04 -18.00 -15.94
N ARG A 197 -0.27 -17.82 -16.07
CA ARG A 197 -0.89 -16.50 -16.29
C ARG A 197 -0.73 -15.61 -15.07
N ALA A 198 -0.87 -16.15 -13.86
CA ALA A 198 -0.63 -15.40 -12.62
C ALA A 198 0.83 -14.93 -12.52
N ASP A 199 1.79 -15.81 -12.82
CA ASP A 199 3.22 -15.48 -12.85
C ASP A 199 3.52 -14.35 -13.84
N ARG A 200 2.94 -14.42 -15.05
CA ARG A 200 3.05 -13.33 -16.04
C ARG A 200 2.40 -12.04 -15.57
N PHE A 201 1.22 -12.10 -14.95
CA PHE A 201 0.58 -10.93 -14.35
C PHE A 201 1.51 -10.25 -13.34
N CYS A 202 2.16 -11.01 -12.45
CA CYS A 202 3.09 -10.43 -11.47
C CYS A 202 4.24 -9.65 -12.14
N MET A 203 4.80 -10.19 -13.23
CA MET A 203 5.84 -9.50 -14.01
C MET A 203 5.33 -8.21 -14.67
N GLU A 204 4.15 -8.27 -15.30
CA GLU A 204 3.51 -7.13 -15.96
C GLU A 204 3.10 -6.06 -14.94
N TYR A 205 2.59 -6.49 -13.78
CA TYR A 205 2.23 -5.64 -12.66
C TYR A 205 3.45 -4.86 -12.17
N GLU A 206 4.56 -5.54 -11.89
CA GLU A 206 5.81 -4.90 -11.46
C GLU A 206 6.38 -3.94 -12.52
N ALA A 207 6.27 -4.27 -13.80
CA ALA A 207 6.66 -3.37 -14.89
C ALA A 207 5.82 -2.09 -14.89
N ARG A 208 4.49 -2.19 -14.68
CA ARG A 208 3.61 -1.02 -14.57
C ARG A 208 3.94 -0.15 -13.36
N ILE A 209 4.32 -0.74 -12.22
CA ILE A 209 4.77 0.04 -11.06
C ILE A 209 6.04 0.83 -11.41
N ARG A 210 7.02 0.21 -12.10
CA ARG A 210 8.22 0.92 -12.60
C ARG A 210 7.88 2.08 -13.52
N GLU A 211 6.92 1.90 -14.43
CA GLU A 211 6.48 2.94 -15.36
C GLU A 211 5.85 4.14 -14.65
N LEU A 212 5.13 3.90 -13.54
CA LEU A 212 4.59 4.95 -12.66
C LEU A 212 5.70 5.69 -11.87
N GLY A 213 6.93 5.16 -11.87
CA GLY A 213 8.05 5.69 -11.10
C GLY A 213 8.09 5.15 -9.67
N GLY A 214 7.68 3.90 -9.43
CA GLY A 214 7.82 3.23 -8.13
C GLY A 214 8.28 1.76 -8.19
N ILE A 215 9.26 1.39 -7.35
CA ILE A 215 9.53 0.09 -6.68
C ILE A 215 10.85 0.20 -5.88
N GLY A 216 11.01 1.30 -5.14
CA GLY A 216 12.20 1.60 -4.32
C GLY A 216 13.21 2.47 -5.04
#